data_AF-A0A531A6W8-F1
#
_entry.id   AF-A0A531A6W8-F1
#
_cell.length_a   1.000
_cell.length_b   1.000
_cell.length_c   1.000
_cell.angle_alpha   90.00
_cell.angle_beta   90.00
_cell.angle_gamma   90.00
#
_symmetry.space_group_name_H-M   'P 1'
#
loop_
_entity.id
_entity.type
_entity.pdbx_description
1 polymer ?
#
loop_
_entity_poly.entity_id
_entity_poly.type
_entity_poly.pdbx_seq_one_letter_code
_entity_poly.pdbx_strand_id
1 'polypeptide(L)'
;ITNQFISRAKPILSAALPTGERIQIVLPPAAPEGGSISIRKQVVNNFTLEEYRDSGSLDKVSVAVGGLSDIDRELIAHLRASRIYDFIHTAITKRVSILISGGTSSGKTTFLNACLKSVDPHERILTLEDTRELFPPQPNKVHLIASKGDQGTADVTIQNLLEASLRMRPDRLFVGEIRGAEAFSFLRAINTGHPGSMSTVHADTPMGAYEQLAMMMQQAGMSSGYSKQDLMSYIQMVIPIVIQLRRDGGKRGVSEIFFARDET
;
A
#
# COMPACT_ATOMS: atom_id res chain seq x y z
N ILE A 1 -20.65 -23.75 -11.78
CA ILE A 1 -20.06 -22.99 -12.90
C ILE A 1 -20.42 -21.53 -12.68
N THR A 2 -19.46 -20.63 -12.53
CA THR A 2 -19.73 -19.20 -12.31
C THR A 2 -20.12 -18.55 -13.64
N ASN A 3 -21.28 -17.88 -13.72
CA ASN A 3 -21.72 -17.09 -14.89
C ASN A 3 -20.97 -15.74 -14.99
N GLN A 4 -19.65 -15.75 -14.81
CA GLN A 4 -18.84 -14.54 -14.91
C GLN A 4 -18.28 -14.39 -16.32
N PHE A 5 -18.25 -13.15 -16.82
CA PHE A 5 -17.76 -12.80 -18.15
C PHE A 5 -16.59 -11.82 -18.01
N ILE A 6 -15.50 -12.08 -18.73
CA ILE A 6 -14.32 -11.21 -18.79
C ILE A 6 -14.18 -10.65 -20.20
N SER A 7 -13.93 -9.35 -20.31
CA SER A 7 -13.76 -8.66 -21.59
C SER A 7 -12.90 -7.41 -21.43
N ARG A 8 -12.59 -6.72 -22.51
CA ARG A 8 -11.91 -5.42 -22.42
C ARG A 8 -12.70 -4.40 -21.59
N ALA A 9 -14.03 -4.38 -21.72
CA ALA A 9 -14.91 -3.48 -20.96
C ALA A 9 -15.10 -3.90 -19.49
N LYS A 10 -14.97 -5.21 -19.18
CA LYS A 10 -14.99 -5.76 -17.82
C LYS A 10 -13.73 -6.61 -17.60
N PRO A 11 -12.56 -5.97 -17.40
CA PRO A 11 -11.27 -6.65 -17.51
C PRO A 11 -10.85 -7.41 -16.25
N ILE A 12 -11.59 -7.30 -15.14
CA ILE A 12 -11.26 -7.93 -13.85
C ILE A 12 -12.18 -9.14 -13.64
N LEU A 13 -11.60 -10.31 -13.37
CA LEU A 13 -12.32 -11.54 -13.06
C LEU A 13 -11.76 -12.20 -11.80
N SER A 14 -12.66 -12.60 -10.90
CA SER A 14 -12.33 -13.33 -9.67
C SER A 14 -13.14 -14.63 -9.62
N ALA A 15 -12.48 -15.77 -9.76
CA ALA A 15 -13.16 -17.08 -9.83
C ALA A 15 -12.45 -18.16 -9.02
N ALA A 16 -13.04 -19.35 -9.01
CA ALA A 16 -12.42 -20.58 -8.51
C ALA A 16 -12.26 -21.57 -9.66
N LEU A 17 -11.11 -22.25 -9.72
CA LEU A 17 -10.87 -23.36 -10.64
C LEU A 17 -11.65 -24.60 -10.18
N PRO A 18 -11.90 -25.59 -11.06
CA PRO A 18 -12.62 -26.83 -10.70
C PRO A 18 -12.01 -27.58 -9.51
N THR A 19 -10.69 -27.45 -9.33
CA THR A 19 -9.89 -28.06 -8.26
C THR A 19 -9.86 -27.22 -6.97
N GLY A 20 -10.56 -26.09 -6.91
CA GLY A 20 -10.76 -25.27 -5.71
C GLY A 20 -9.77 -24.12 -5.50
N GLU A 21 -8.74 -24.01 -6.34
CA GLU A 21 -7.83 -22.86 -6.32
C GLU A 21 -8.55 -21.57 -6.71
N ARG A 22 -8.14 -20.47 -6.11
CA ARG A 22 -8.65 -19.14 -6.47
C ARG A 22 -7.84 -18.62 -7.64
N ILE A 23 -8.52 -18.06 -8.64
CA ILE A 23 -7.90 -17.40 -9.79
C ILE A 23 -8.36 -15.94 -9.88
N GLN A 24 -7.39 -15.05 -10.03
CA GLN A 24 -7.59 -13.63 -10.33
C GLN A 24 -7.02 -13.35 -11.72
N ILE A 25 -7.82 -12.73 -12.58
CA ILE A 25 -7.38 -12.29 -13.92
C ILE A 25 -7.65 -10.79 -14.05
N VAL A 26 -6.68 -10.07 -14.59
CA VAL A 26 -6.84 -8.68 -15.03
C VAL A 26 -6.35 -8.58 -16.48
N LEU A 27 -7.22 -8.20 -17.41
CA LEU A 27 -6.89 -8.02 -18.82
C LEU A 27 -6.54 -6.56 -19.15
N PRO A 28 -5.91 -6.30 -20.31
CA PRO A 28 -5.93 -4.98 -20.90
C PRO A 28 -7.38 -4.49 -21.10
N PRO A 29 -7.69 -3.22 -20.85
CA PRO A 29 -6.77 -2.10 -20.60
C PRO A 29 -6.28 -1.97 -19.15
N ALA A 30 -6.93 -2.62 -18.18
CA ALA A 30 -6.65 -2.44 -16.75
C ALA A 30 -5.27 -2.97 -16.33
N ALA A 31 -4.73 -3.95 -17.04
CA ALA A 31 -3.33 -4.38 -16.93
C ALA A 31 -2.67 -4.25 -18.32
N PRO A 32 -2.06 -3.09 -18.64
CA PRO A 32 -1.66 -2.76 -20.01
C PRO A 32 -0.51 -3.61 -20.56
N GLU A 33 0.28 -4.25 -19.70
CA GLU A 33 1.43 -5.09 -20.09
C GLU A 33 1.03 -6.53 -20.42
N GLY A 34 0.00 -6.69 -21.25
CA GLY A 34 -0.48 -8.01 -21.70
C GLY A 34 -1.42 -8.74 -20.74
N GLY A 35 -1.77 -8.13 -19.60
CA GLY A 35 -2.63 -8.72 -18.58
C GLY A 35 -1.87 -9.39 -17.44
N SER A 36 -2.61 -9.87 -16.44
CA SER A 36 -2.07 -10.60 -15.29
C SER A 36 -3.00 -11.72 -14.88
N ILE A 37 -2.42 -12.86 -14.52
CA ILE A 37 -3.12 -14.02 -13.92
C ILE A 37 -2.44 -14.33 -12.60
N SER A 38 -3.22 -14.58 -11.55
CA SER A 38 -2.72 -15.03 -10.25
C SER A 38 -3.56 -16.19 -9.77
N ILE A 39 -2.91 -17.32 -9.48
CA ILE A 39 -3.56 -18.53 -8.99
C ILE A 39 -3.06 -18.80 -7.57
N ARG A 40 -3.98 -18.85 -6.62
CA ARG A 40 -3.69 -19.20 -5.22
C ARG A 40 -4.12 -20.63 -4.98
N LYS A 41 -3.12 -21.52 -4.92
CA LYS A 41 -3.31 -22.90 -4.47
C LYS A 41 -3.71 -22.93 -3.00
N GLN A 42 -4.68 -23.77 -2.66
CA GLN A 42 -4.92 -24.14 -1.27
C GLN A 42 -3.91 -25.23 -0.92
N VAL A 43 -2.99 -24.92 -0.03
CA VAL A 43 -2.07 -25.90 0.54
C VAL A 43 -2.46 -26.00 2.01
N VAL A 44 -3.04 -27.13 2.40
CA VAL A 44 -3.30 -27.44 3.79
C VAL A 44 -2.16 -28.36 4.23
N ASN A 45 -1.18 -27.78 4.93
CA ASN A 45 -0.17 -28.57 5.61
C ASN A 45 -0.71 -28.89 7.00
N ASN A 46 -0.70 -30.17 7.37
CA ASN A 46 -1.19 -30.63 8.66
C ASN A 46 -0.01 -30.91 9.59
N PHE A 47 0.62 -29.83 10.09
CA PHE A 47 1.74 -29.92 11.03
C PHE A 47 1.25 -29.95 12.48
N THR A 48 1.88 -30.77 13.34
CA THR A 48 1.69 -30.72 14.79
C THR A 48 2.55 -29.63 15.42
N LEU A 49 2.26 -29.24 16.68
CA LEU A 49 3.08 -28.25 17.39
C LEU A 49 4.50 -28.76 17.67
N GLU A 50 4.65 -30.08 17.87
CA GLU A 50 5.96 -30.73 18.03
C GLU A 50 6.78 -30.59 16.75
N GLU A 51 6.17 -30.77 15.57
CA GLU A 51 6.87 -30.60 14.29
C GLU A 51 7.33 -29.14 14.09
N TYR A 52 6.54 -28.15 14.51
CA TYR A 52 6.97 -26.74 14.50
C TYR A 52 8.14 -26.47 15.47
N ARG A 53 8.13 -27.08 16.66
CA ARG A 53 9.24 -27.00 17.62
C ARG A 53 10.50 -27.62 17.02
N ASP A 54 10.39 -28.85 16.52
CA ASP A 54 11.52 -29.65 16.06
C ASP A 54 12.11 -29.11 14.74
N SER A 55 11.31 -28.38 13.95
CA SER A 55 11.78 -27.66 12.77
C SER A 55 12.47 -26.32 13.09
N GLY A 56 12.54 -25.90 14.37
CA GLY A 56 13.07 -24.60 14.79
C GLY A 56 12.16 -23.41 14.46
N SER A 57 10.89 -23.64 14.07
CA SER A 57 9.95 -22.54 13.73
C SER A 57 9.60 -21.66 14.93
N LEU A 58 9.84 -22.16 16.15
CA LEU A 58 9.56 -21.47 17.41
C LEU A 58 10.79 -20.77 18.02
N ASP A 59 11.96 -20.83 17.37
CA ASP A 59 13.23 -20.37 17.96
C ASP A 59 13.36 -18.84 18.05
N LYS A 60 12.62 -18.10 17.21
CA LYS A 60 12.72 -16.63 17.08
C LYS A 60 11.45 -15.90 17.51
N VAL A 61 10.79 -16.38 18.56
CA VAL A 61 9.58 -15.76 19.10
C VAL A 61 9.94 -14.65 20.09
N SER A 62 9.59 -13.41 19.76
CA SER A 62 9.63 -12.29 20.69
C SER A 62 8.35 -12.23 21.52
N VAL A 63 8.46 -12.03 22.83
CA VAL A 63 7.28 -11.74 23.68
C VAL A 63 6.92 -10.28 23.51
N ALA A 64 5.71 -10.01 23.00
CA ALA A 64 5.20 -8.65 22.90
C ALA A 64 4.93 -8.09 24.30
N VAL A 65 5.81 -7.23 24.78
CA VAL A 65 5.55 -6.34 25.91
C VAL A 65 5.10 -5.02 25.28
N GLY A 66 3.94 -4.49 25.69
CA GLY A 66 3.40 -3.25 25.09
C GLY A 66 4.44 -2.14 25.06
N GLY A 67 4.49 -1.37 23.98
CA GLY A 67 5.46 -0.29 23.76
C GLY A 67 6.05 -0.28 22.35
N LEU A 68 7.15 0.45 22.19
CA LEU A 68 7.89 0.58 20.93
C LEU A 68 8.58 -0.73 20.51
N SER A 69 8.42 -1.10 19.24
CA SER A 69 9.17 -2.20 18.64
C SER A 69 10.65 -1.82 18.44
N ASP A 70 11.52 -2.81 18.21
CA ASP A 70 12.94 -2.56 17.88
C ASP A 70 13.08 -1.70 16.63
N ILE A 71 12.18 -1.88 15.65
CA ILE A 71 12.12 -1.06 14.43
C ILE A 71 11.77 0.39 14.79
N ASP A 72 10.81 0.62 15.68
CA ASP A 72 10.44 1.98 16.08
C ASP A 72 11.61 2.67 16.80
N ARG A 73 12.33 1.95 17.68
CA ARG A 73 13.53 2.47 18.36
C ARG A 73 14.65 2.83 17.38
N GLU A 74 14.90 1.99 16.39
CA GLU A 74 15.89 2.23 15.32
C GLU A 74 15.52 3.50 14.51
N LEU A 75 14.25 3.62 14.13
CA LEU A 75 13.74 4.80 13.41
C LEU A 75 13.86 6.09 14.23
N ILE A 76 13.47 6.07 15.50
CA ILE A 76 13.61 7.22 16.41
C ILE A 76 15.08 7.63 16.54
N ALA A 77 16.01 6.67 16.64
CA ALA A 77 17.43 6.95 16.70
C ALA A 77 17.96 7.65 15.43
N HIS A 78 17.44 7.31 14.25
CA HIS A 78 17.77 8.03 13.02
C HIS A 78 17.24 9.46 13.02
N LEU A 79 15.98 9.69 13.45
CA LEU A 79 15.41 11.04 13.53
C LEU A 79 16.15 11.92 14.54
N ARG A 80 16.43 11.42 15.75
CA ARG A 80 17.19 12.15 16.79
C ARG A 80 18.59 12.54 16.31
N ALA A 81 19.21 11.69 15.48
CA ALA A 81 20.50 11.97 14.87
C ALA A 81 20.43 12.79 13.56
N SER A 82 19.25 13.25 13.15
CA SER A 82 19.02 13.96 11.88
C SER A 82 19.47 13.17 10.63
N ARG A 83 19.49 11.83 10.71
CA ARG A 83 19.86 10.92 9.61
C ARG A 83 18.63 10.59 8.79
N ILE A 84 18.12 11.59 8.08
CA ILE A 84 16.83 11.50 7.34
C ILE A 84 16.85 10.44 6.24
N TYR A 85 17.97 10.31 5.51
CA TYR A 85 18.13 9.25 4.52
C TYR A 85 18.00 7.87 5.17
N ASP A 86 18.74 7.62 6.26
CA ASP A 86 18.71 6.33 6.96
C ASP A 86 17.32 6.04 7.52
N PHE A 87 16.63 7.04 8.09
CA PHE A 87 15.24 6.88 8.57
C PHE A 87 14.32 6.36 7.45
N ILE A 88 14.33 7.03 6.29
CA ILE A 88 13.49 6.66 5.16
C ILE A 88 13.90 5.28 4.63
N HIS A 89 15.19 5.04 4.44
CA HIS A 89 15.71 3.78 3.93
C HIS A 89 15.37 2.60 4.87
N THR A 90 15.56 2.76 6.18
CA THR A 90 15.21 1.77 7.20
C THR A 90 13.70 1.54 7.21
N ALA A 91 12.87 2.58 7.16
CA ALA A 91 11.41 2.43 7.09
C ALA A 91 10.99 1.60 5.86
N ILE A 92 11.56 1.87 4.69
CA ILE A 92 11.27 1.13 3.46
C ILE A 92 11.72 -0.33 3.58
N THR A 93 12.96 -0.58 3.99
CA THR A 93 13.52 -1.94 4.05
C THR A 93 12.87 -2.80 5.14
N LYS A 94 12.43 -2.19 6.25
CA LYS A 94 11.69 -2.85 7.34
C LYS A 94 10.17 -2.92 7.10
N ARG A 95 9.69 -2.57 5.89
CA ARG A 95 8.28 -2.62 5.49
C ARG A 95 7.35 -1.77 6.39
N VAL A 96 7.81 -0.60 6.83
CA VAL A 96 6.95 0.39 7.48
C VAL A 96 6.21 1.19 6.40
N SER A 97 4.89 1.27 6.50
CA SER A 97 4.05 1.98 5.52
C SER A 97 4.27 3.49 5.61
N ILE A 98 4.33 4.15 4.45
CA ILE A 98 4.63 5.58 4.33
C ILE A 98 3.57 6.24 3.46
N LEU A 99 3.04 7.37 3.92
CA LEU A 99 2.22 8.29 3.12
C LEU A 99 3.06 9.49 2.71
N ILE A 100 3.07 9.82 1.42
CA ILE A 100 3.75 11.01 0.92
C ILE A 100 2.72 12.11 0.68
N SER A 101 2.86 13.23 1.37
CA SER A 101 1.98 14.39 1.23
C SER A 101 2.68 15.56 0.55
N GLY A 102 1.91 16.48 -0.01
CA GLY A 102 2.44 17.62 -0.76
C GLY A 102 1.42 18.27 -1.68
N GLY A 103 1.56 19.58 -1.88
CA GLY A 103 0.77 20.33 -2.85
C GLY A 103 1.03 19.89 -4.30
N THR A 104 0.25 20.42 -5.24
CA THR A 104 0.47 20.21 -6.67
C THR A 104 1.90 20.56 -7.09
N SER A 105 2.52 19.74 -7.95
CA SER A 105 3.89 19.92 -8.44
C SER A 105 5.02 19.89 -7.38
N SER A 106 4.74 19.42 -6.16
CA SER A 106 5.74 19.20 -5.10
C SER A 106 6.70 18.03 -5.38
N GLY A 107 6.36 17.13 -6.30
CA GLY A 107 7.18 15.99 -6.69
C GLY A 107 6.85 14.67 -5.98
N LYS A 108 5.64 14.52 -5.42
CA LYS A 108 5.20 13.28 -4.72
C LYS A 108 5.47 12.02 -5.52
N THR A 109 5.01 11.96 -6.77
CA THR A 109 5.20 10.78 -7.63
C THR A 109 6.66 10.52 -7.97
N THR A 110 7.46 11.59 -8.11
CA THR A 110 8.93 11.46 -8.31
C THR A 110 9.60 10.88 -7.07
N PHE A 111 9.22 11.33 -5.88
CA PHE A 111 9.74 10.80 -4.62
C PHE A 111 9.29 9.37 -4.38
N LEU A 112 8.03 9.03 -4.68
CA LEU A 112 7.50 7.67 -4.60
C LEU A 112 8.28 6.71 -5.52
N ASN A 113 8.64 7.15 -6.74
CA ASN A 113 9.54 6.41 -7.62
C ASN A 113 10.95 6.23 -7.05
N ALA A 114 11.45 7.19 -6.26
CA ALA A 114 12.72 7.02 -5.56
C ALA A 114 12.61 5.98 -4.44
N CYS A 115 11.53 6.01 -3.66
CA CYS A 115 11.26 5.00 -2.62
C CYS A 115 11.19 3.58 -3.20
N LEU A 116 10.56 3.41 -4.37
CA LEU A 116 10.48 2.13 -5.08
C LEU A 116 11.86 1.49 -5.37
N LYS A 117 12.91 2.30 -5.53
CA LYS A 117 14.27 1.81 -5.77
C LYS A 117 14.95 1.26 -4.53
N SER A 118 14.45 1.61 -3.34
CA SER A 118 14.94 1.11 -2.06
C SER A 118 14.17 -0.12 -1.57
N VAL A 119 13.11 -0.53 -2.27
CA VAL A 119 12.37 -1.76 -1.98
C VAL A 119 13.16 -2.96 -2.50
N ASP A 120 13.18 -4.04 -1.72
CA ASP A 120 13.88 -5.29 -2.05
C ASP A 120 13.53 -5.75 -3.49
N PRO A 121 14.53 -6.05 -4.33
CA PRO A 121 14.33 -6.46 -5.72
C PRO A 121 13.54 -7.76 -5.89
N HIS A 122 13.42 -8.59 -4.85
CA HIS A 122 12.69 -9.87 -4.89
C HIS A 122 11.21 -9.73 -4.52
N GLU A 123 10.77 -8.57 -4.04
CA GLU A 123 9.37 -8.34 -3.69
C GLU A 123 8.48 -8.21 -4.94
N ARG A 124 7.26 -8.75 -4.84
CA ARG A 124 6.21 -8.57 -5.83
C ARG A 124 5.48 -7.24 -5.65
N ILE A 125 5.63 -6.34 -6.61
CA ILE A 125 5.08 -4.99 -6.54
C ILE A 125 3.87 -4.82 -7.45
N LEU A 126 2.76 -4.34 -6.90
CA LEU A 126 1.60 -3.92 -7.68
C LEU A 126 1.45 -2.41 -7.62
N THR A 127 1.40 -1.74 -8.78
CA THR A 127 1.06 -0.31 -8.86
C THR A 127 -0.38 -0.12 -9.28
N LEU A 128 -1.06 0.86 -8.70
CA LEU A 128 -2.46 1.19 -8.97
C LEU A 128 -2.59 2.70 -9.24
N GLU A 129 -2.90 3.06 -10.48
CA GLU A 129 -2.77 4.45 -10.95
C GLU A 129 -3.89 4.83 -11.92
N ASP A 130 -4.29 6.11 -11.97
CA ASP A 130 -5.15 6.63 -13.04
C ASP A 130 -4.37 6.81 -14.36
N THR A 131 -3.10 7.16 -14.25
CA THR A 131 -2.16 7.35 -15.36
C THR A 131 -0.82 6.78 -14.95
N ARG A 132 -0.15 6.07 -15.86
CA ARG A 132 1.11 5.39 -15.57
C ARG A 132 2.23 6.40 -15.32
N GLU A 133 2.68 6.50 -14.07
CA GLU A 133 3.77 7.37 -13.63
C GLU A 133 4.80 6.64 -12.73
N LEU A 134 4.45 5.47 -12.19
CA LEU A 134 5.34 4.65 -11.36
C LEU A 134 6.11 3.62 -12.20
N PHE A 135 7.40 3.49 -11.90
CA PHE A 135 8.35 2.64 -12.59
C PHE A 135 9.15 1.78 -11.58
N PRO A 136 8.51 0.77 -10.95
CA PRO A 136 9.20 -0.13 -10.04
C PRO A 136 10.31 -0.88 -10.78
N PRO A 137 11.56 -0.89 -10.26
CA PRO A 137 12.66 -1.64 -10.87
C PRO A 137 12.51 -3.17 -10.69
N GLN A 138 11.67 -3.62 -9.75
CA GLN A 138 11.46 -5.03 -9.46
C GLN A 138 11.01 -5.79 -10.73
N PRO A 139 11.56 -6.99 -10.99
CA PRO A 139 11.16 -7.82 -12.12
C PRO A 139 9.75 -8.39 -11.93
N ASN A 140 9.38 -8.75 -10.69
CA ASN A 140 8.05 -9.28 -10.38
C ASN A 140 7.09 -8.13 -10.07
N LYS A 141 6.57 -7.49 -11.13
CA LYS A 141 5.65 -6.36 -10.99
C LYS A 141 4.40 -6.52 -11.84
N VAL A 142 3.33 -5.85 -11.42
CA VAL A 142 2.13 -5.68 -12.24
C VAL A 142 1.67 -4.23 -12.14
N HIS A 143 1.48 -3.62 -13.30
CA HIS A 143 0.89 -2.29 -13.42
C HIS A 143 -0.62 -2.39 -13.61
N LEU A 144 -1.38 -1.73 -12.76
CA LEU A 144 -2.84 -1.66 -12.83
C LEU A 144 -3.28 -0.22 -13.06
N ILE A 145 -4.08 0.00 -14.11
CA ILE A 145 -4.52 1.33 -14.54
C ILE A 145 -6.04 1.43 -14.44
N ALA A 146 -6.52 2.42 -13.67
CA ALA A 146 -7.93 2.76 -13.60
C ALA A 146 -8.35 3.52 -14.87
N SER A 147 -9.59 3.33 -15.29
CA SER A 147 -10.19 4.02 -16.43
C SER A 147 -11.62 4.40 -16.09
N LYS A 148 -11.98 5.66 -16.34
CA LYS A 148 -13.30 6.20 -15.99
C LYS A 148 -14.33 6.05 -17.11
N GLY A 149 -14.19 5.05 -17.99
CA GLY A 149 -15.16 4.80 -19.07
C GLY A 149 -15.19 5.83 -20.22
N ASP A 150 -14.89 7.11 -19.94
CA ASP A 150 -15.00 8.26 -20.86
C ASP A 150 -14.06 8.18 -22.07
N GLN A 151 -12.97 7.40 -21.96
CA GLN A 151 -12.02 7.11 -23.03
C GLN A 151 -12.33 5.77 -23.75
N GLY A 152 -13.50 5.17 -23.49
CA GLY A 152 -14.02 4.01 -24.24
C GLY A 152 -13.34 2.67 -23.99
N THR A 153 -12.55 2.52 -22.93
CA THR A 153 -11.71 1.32 -22.72
C THR A 153 -12.26 0.35 -21.66
N ALA A 154 -12.61 0.82 -20.46
CA ALA A 154 -13.29 0.08 -19.39
C ALA A 154 -13.77 1.06 -18.29
N ASP A 155 -14.79 0.70 -17.52
CA ASP A 155 -15.15 1.41 -16.27
C ASP A 155 -14.55 0.66 -15.07
N VAL A 156 -13.36 1.08 -14.66
CA VAL A 156 -12.54 0.45 -13.62
C VAL A 156 -11.96 1.52 -12.73
N THR A 157 -12.37 1.53 -11.46
CA THR A 157 -11.87 2.47 -10.46
C THR A 157 -10.62 1.93 -9.74
N ILE A 158 -9.87 2.82 -9.08
CA ILE A 158 -8.77 2.42 -8.17
C ILE A 158 -9.28 1.45 -7.09
N GLN A 159 -10.49 1.68 -6.57
CA GLN A 159 -11.14 0.77 -5.62
C GLN A 159 -11.26 -0.65 -6.19
N ASN A 160 -11.71 -0.81 -7.44
CA ASN A 160 -11.82 -2.13 -8.07
C ASN A 160 -10.46 -2.81 -8.23
N LEU A 161 -9.44 -2.04 -8.64
CA LEU A 161 -8.08 -2.55 -8.79
C LEU A 161 -7.49 -2.98 -7.46
N LEU A 162 -7.77 -2.23 -6.39
CA LEU A 162 -7.28 -2.52 -5.06
C LEU A 162 -7.90 -3.81 -4.52
N GLU A 163 -9.21 -4.00 -4.68
CA GLU A 163 -9.87 -5.25 -4.33
C GLU A 163 -9.35 -6.46 -5.13
N ALA A 164 -9.04 -6.26 -6.42
CA ALA A 164 -8.43 -7.30 -7.25
C ALA A 164 -7.00 -7.61 -6.77
N SER A 165 -6.22 -6.58 -6.44
CA SER A 165 -4.82 -6.69 -6.02
C SER A 165 -4.64 -7.58 -4.79
N LEU A 166 -5.59 -7.57 -3.85
CA LEU A 166 -5.57 -8.43 -2.65
C LEU A 166 -5.64 -9.93 -2.97
N ARG A 167 -6.05 -10.29 -4.18
CA ARG A 167 -6.08 -11.68 -4.69
C ARG A 167 -4.87 -12.02 -5.57
N MET A 168 -3.99 -11.05 -5.81
CA MET A 168 -2.82 -11.18 -6.68
C MET A 168 -1.50 -11.40 -5.92
N ARG A 169 -1.59 -11.61 -4.60
CA ARG A 169 -0.47 -11.87 -3.68
C ARG A 169 0.69 -10.87 -3.85
N PRO A 170 0.45 -9.55 -3.77
CA PRO A 170 1.54 -8.59 -3.72
C PRO A 170 2.32 -8.74 -2.40
N ASP A 171 3.60 -8.39 -2.41
CA ASP A 171 4.33 -8.06 -1.19
C ASP A 171 3.99 -6.63 -0.74
N ARG A 172 3.88 -5.70 -1.71
CA ARG A 172 3.49 -4.30 -1.48
C ARG A 172 2.58 -3.75 -2.56
N LEU A 173 1.75 -2.80 -2.16
CA LEU A 173 0.89 -2.00 -3.03
C LEU A 173 1.42 -0.57 -3.10
N PHE A 174 1.48 -0.04 -4.31
CA PHE A 174 1.82 1.36 -4.57
C PHE A 174 0.64 2.03 -5.25
N VAL A 175 -0.12 2.81 -4.50
CA VAL A 175 -1.23 3.58 -5.06
C VAL A 175 -0.69 4.95 -5.45
N GLY A 176 -0.87 5.34 -6.71
CA GLY A 176 -0.30 6.60 -7.23
C GLY A 176 -0.76 7.80 -6.42
N GLU A 177 -2.06 7.91 -6.17
CA GLU A 177 -2.65 8.93 -5.29
C GLU A 177 -3.98 8.41 -4.73
N ILE A 178 -4.25 8.68 -3.46
CA ILE A 178 -5.56 8.45 -2.84
C ILE A 178 -6.34 9.77 -2.89
N ARG A 179 -7.56 9.69 -3.42
CA ARG A 179 -8.47 10.81 -3.70
C ARG A 179 -9.89 10.59 -3.14
N GLY A 180 -10.24 9.38 -2.70
CA GLY A 180 -11.59 9.09 -2.23
C GLY A 180 -11.75 7.75 -1.51
N ALA A 181 -12.81 7.01 -1.88
CA ALA A 181 -13.28 5.84 -1.15
C ALA A 181 -12.26 4.69 -1.03
N GLU A 182 -11.28 4.65 -1.91
CA GLU A 182 -10.16 3.70 -1.87
C GLU A 182 -9.27 3.82 -0.64
N ALA A 183 -9.32 4.96 0.08
CA ALA A 183 -8.56 5.18 1.31
C ALA A 183 -8.74 4.05 2.33
N PHE A 184 -10.00 3.66 2.59
CA PHE A 184 -10.29 2.60 3.56
C PHE A 184 -9.73 1.25 3.11
N SER A 185 -9.99 0.90 1.85
CA SER A 185 -9.51 -0.35 1.26
C SER A 185 -7.99 -0.43 1.29
N PHE A 186 -7.29 0.70 1.13
CA PHE A 186 -5.84 0.75 1.15
C PHE A 186 -5.30 0.53 2.57
N LEU A 187 -5.88 1.20 3.56
CA LEU A 187 -5.55 0.99 4.98
C LEU A 187 -5.81 -0.46 5.40
N ARG A 188 -6.95 -1.03 4.96
CA ARG A 188 -7.27 -2.43 5.21
C ARG A 188 -6.28 -3.36 4.51
N ALA A 189 -5.84 -3.04 3.30
CA ALA A 189 -4.83 -3.83 2.58
C ALA A 189 -3.53 -3.93 3.38
N ILE A 190 -3.04 -2.80 3.92
CA ILE A 190 -1.86 -2.73 4.77
C ILE A 190 -2.05 -3.63 6.01
N ASN A 191 -3.15 -3.43 6.73
CA ASN A 191 -3.41 -4.14 7.98
C ASN A 191 -3.67 -5.65 7.81
N THR A 192 -4.11 -6.09 6.62
CA THR A 192 -4.45 -7.50 6.34
C THR A 192 -3.31 -8.31 5.70
N GLY A 193 -2.10 -7.76 5.66
CA GLY A 193 -0.90 -8.52 5.28
C GLY A 193 -0.05 -7.91 4.16
N HIS A 194 -0.18 -6.60 3.90
CA HIS A 194 0.63 -5.91 2.90
C HIS A 194 1.37 -4.68 3.49
N PRO A 195 2.15 -4.88 4.57
CA PRO A 195 2.88 -3.79 5.22
C PRO A 195 3.94 -3.19 4.28
N GLY A 196 4.28 -1.92 4.48
CA GLY A 196 5.27 -1.23 3.66
C GLY A 196 4.72 -0.71 2.34
N SER A 197 3.41 -0.89 2.09
CA SER A 197 2.70 -0.25 0.99
C SER A 197 2.72 1.27 1.16
N MET A 198 2.75 1.98 0.04
CA MET A 198 2.89 3.45 0.01
C MET A 198 1.88 4.08 -0.92
N SER A 199 1.52 5.32 -0.61
CA SER A 199 0.67 6.14 -1.47
C SER A 199 1.05 7.60 -1.36
N THR A 200 0.51 8.40 -2.27
CA THR A 200 0.51 9.85 -2.15
C THR A 200 -0.87 10.40 -1.80
N VAL A 201 -0.91 11.59 -1.21
CA VAL A 201 -2.13 12.39 -1.00
C VAL A 201 -1.81 13.87 -1.14
N HIS A 202 -2.78 14.68 -1.57
CA HIS A 202 -2.65 16.13 -1.56
C HIS A 202 -2.91 16.67 -0.14
N ALA A 203 -1.90 17.28 0.47
CA ALA A 203 -2.02 18.00 1.74
C ALA A 203 -0.85 18.97 1.95
N ASP A 204 -1.08 20.01 2.74
CA ASP A 204 -0.10 21.07 3.00
C ASP A 204 0.74 20.82 4.28
N THR A 205 0.27 19.91 5.13
CA THR A 205 0.95 19.47 6.35
C THR A 205 0.81 17.95 6.54
N PRO A 206 1.72 17.31 7.30
CA PRO A 206 1.59 15.89 7.64
C PRO A 206 0.28 15.54 8.33
N MET A 207 -0.16 16.36 9.29
CA MET A 207 -1.42 16.13 10.00
C MET A 207 -2.62 16.29 9.07
N GLY A 208 -2.59 17.29 8.18
CA GLY A 208 -3.62 17.48 7.16
C GLY A 208 -3.73 16.28 6.19
N ALA A 209 -2.64 15.55 5.96
CA ALA A 209 -2.67 14.32 5.16
C ALA A 209 -3.54 13.23 5.80
N TYR A 210 -3.41 13.04 7.12
CA TYR A 210 -4.29 12.14 7.86
C TYR A 210 -5.74 12.65 7.89
N GLU A 211 -5.94 13.97 8.06
CA GLU A 211 -7.28 14.54 8.07
C GLU A 211 -8.01 14.32 6.74
N GLN A 212 -7.31 14.46 5.61
CA GLN A 212 -7.85 14.17 4.29
C GLN A 212 -8.27 12.71 4.17
N LEU A 213 -7.43 11.76 4.59
CA LEU A 213 -7.80 10.33 4.59
C LEU A 213 -9.02 10.05 5.48
N ALA A 214 -9.08 10.64 6.68
CA ALA A 214 -10.22 10.50 7.58
C ALA A 214 -11.51 11.04 6.94
N MET A 215 -11.45 12.19 6.29
CA MET A 215 -12.58 12.78 5.56
C MET A 215 -13.05 11.91 4.40
N MET A 216 -12.12 11.37 3.59
CA MET A 216 -12.44 10.46 2.49
C MET A 216 -13.15 9.19 2.99
N MET A 217 -12.72 8.63 4.12
CA MET A 217 -13.37 7.48 4.74
C MET A 217 -14.77 7.81 5.24
N GLN A 218 -14.97 8.99 5.85
CA GLN A 218 -16.29 9.44 6.29
C GLN A 218 -17.26 9.60 5.11
N GLN A 219 -16.79 10.18 4.00
CA GLN A 219 -17.58 10.36 2.78
C GLN A 219 -17.94 9.04 2.10
N ALA A 220 -17.07 8.02 2.23
CA ALA A 220 -17.33 6.66 1.74
C ALA A 220 -18.34 5.87 2.58
N GLY A 221 -18.99 6.50 3.57
CA GLY A 221 -20.04 5.88 4.38
C GLY A 221 -19.54 5.17 5.63
N MET A 222 -18.27 5.32 6.02
CA MET A 222 -17.74 4.76 7.28
C MET A 222 -18.05 5.62 8.52
N SER A 223 -18.78 6.72 8.36
CA SER A 223 -19.08 7.68 9.43
C SER A 223 -20.11 7.19 10.46
N SER A 224 -20.80 6.08 10.22
CA SER A 224 -21.90 5.60 11.08
C SER A 224 -21.47 4.95 12.40
N GLY A 225 -20.26 5.20 12.90
CA GLY A 225 -19.78 4.61 14.16
C GLY A 225 -18.40 5.05 14.65
N TYR A 226 -17.66 5.90 13.92
CA TYR A 226 -16.33 6.37 14.30
C TYR A 226 -16.25 7.89 14.28
N SER A 227 -15.69 8.49 15.32
CA SER A 227 -15.35 9.91 15.30
C SER A 227 -14.20 10.18 14.32
N LYS A 228 -14.03 11.43 13.88
CA LYS A 228 -12.85 11.82 13.09
C LYS A 228 -11.55 11.44 13.83
N GLN A 229 -11.52 11.58 15.15
CA GLN A 229 -10.35 11.28 15.97
C GLN A 229 -10.04 9.77 16.04
N ASP A 230 -11.07 8.91 16.06
CA ASP A 230 -10.88 7.45 16.00
C ASP A 230 -10.29 7.04 14.65
N LEU A 231 -10.79 7.65 13.55
CA LEU A 231 -10.25 7.42 12.22
C LEU A 231 -8.80 7.88 12.11
N MET A 232 -8.47 9.06 12.62
CA MET A 232 -7.10 9.57 12.65
C MET A 232 -6.15 8.64 13.40
N SER A 233 -6.58 8.17 14.59
CA SER A 233 -5.81 7.20 15.39
C SER A 233 -5.60 5.88 14.64
N TYR A 234 -6.66 5.38 13.98
CA TYR A 234 -6.57 4.18 13.15
C TYR A 234 -5.60 4.36 11.97
N ILE A 235 -5.67 5.50 11.27
CA ILE A 235 -4.79 5.81 10.14
C ILE A 235 -3.32 5.86 10.61
N GLN A 236 -3.04 6.55 11.72
CA GLN A 236 -1.69 6.66 12.30
C GLN A 236 -1.12 5.32 12.74
N MET A 237 -1.96 4.41 13.25
CA MET A 237 -1.54 3.06 13.59
C MET A 237 -1.10 2.26 12.34
N VAL A 238 -1.87 2.37 11.26
CA VAL A 238 -1.66 1.61 10.01
C VAL A 238 -0.55 2.20 9.14
N ILE A 239 -0.49 3.52 9.04
CA ILE A 239 0.52 4.29 8.31
C ILE A 239 1.17 5.27 9.28
N PRO A 240 2.23 4.86 9.98
CA PRO A 240 2.81 5.69 11.04
C PRO A 240 3.68 6.84 10.52
N ILE A 241 4.10 6.81 9.25
CA ILE A 241 5.02 7.81 8.69
C ILE A 241 4.30 8.63 7.63
N VAL A 242 4.37 9.96 7.77
CA VAL A 242 4.03 10.90 6.70
C VAL A 242 5.26 11.71 6.33
N ILE A 243 5.60 11.71 5.04
CA ILE A 243 6.69 12.54 4.48
C ILE A 243 6.05 13.68 3.69
N GLN A 244 6.19 14.90 4.19
CA GLN A 244 5.71 16.11 3.52
C GLN A 244 6.77 16.62 2.55
N LEU A 245 6.36 16.80 1.30
CA LEU A 245 7.15 17.47 0.28
C LEU A 245 6.67 18.91 0.09
N ARG A 246 7.63 19.82 -0.14
CA ARG A 246 7.37 21.19 -0.57
C ARG A 246 8.26 21.57 -1.74
N ARG A 247 7.83 22.60 -2.46
CA ARG A 247 8.62 23.29 -3.47
C ARG A 247 8.89 24.69 -2.97
N ASP A 248 10.14 25.00 -2.69
CA ASP A 248 10.59 26.32 -2.24
C ASP A 248 11.75 26.80 -3.09
N GLY A 249 11.71 28.06 -3.53
CA GLY A 249 12.73 28.65 -4.41
C GLY A 249 13.03 27.84 -5.68
N GLY A 250 12.04 27.10 -6.20
CA GLY A 250 12.19 26.21 -7.35
C GLY A 250 12.78 24.82 -7.05
N LYS A 251 13.28 24.57 -5.84
CA LYS A 251 13.79 23.27 -5.39
C LYS A 251 12.69 22.47 -4.71
N ARG A 252 12.63 21.17 -5.01
CA ARG A 252 11.73 20.21 -4.37
C ARG A 252 12.49 19.48 -3.26
N GLY A 253 11.85 19.24 -2.13
CA GLY A 253 12.49 18.52 -1.03
C GLY A 253 11.50 18.08 0.04
N VAL A 254 11.96 17.17 0.90
CA VAL A 254 11.27 16.81 2.15
C VAL A 254 11.33 18.03 3.06
N SER A 255 10.17 18.55 3.47
CA SER A 255 10.07 19.69 4.38
C SER A 255 9.79 19.25 5.81
N GLU A 256 8.96 18.23 5.99
CA GLU A 256 8.56 17.73 7.31
C GLU A 256 8.41 16.20 7.26
N ILE A 257 8.72 15.54 8.37
CA ILE A 257 8.42 14.12 8.58
C ILE A 257 7.64 14.04 9.88
N PHE A 258 6.48 13.38 9.83
CA PHE A 258 5.73 13.03 11.03
C PHE A 258 5.83 11.52 11.25
N PHE A 259 6.23 11.11 12.45
CA PHE A 259 6.28 9.71 12.85
C PHE A 259 5.36 9.50 14.06
N ALA A 260 4.24 8.81 13.86
CA ALA A 260 3.17 8.66 14.85
C ALA A 260 3.54 7.80 16.06
N ARG A 261 4.66 7.06 15.98
CA ARG A 261 5.16 6.18 17.03
C ARG A 261 6.37 6.77 17.74
N ASP A 262 6.69 8.04 17.51
CA ASP A 262 7.72 8.72 18.28
C ASP A 262 7.19 9.01 19.69
N GLU A 263 7.97 8.68 20.72
CA GLU A 263 7.68 9.07 22.09
C GLU A 263 7.96 10.58 22.20
N THR A 264 6.91 11.40 22.32
CA THR A 264 7.04 12.73 22.94
C THR A 264 7.43 12.60 24.41
#